data_AF-A0AAE9SM94-F1
#
_entry.id   AF-A0AAE9SM94-F1
#
_cell.length_a   1.000
_cell.length_b   1.000
_cell.length_c   1.000
_cell.angle_alpha   90.00
_cell.angle_beta   90.00
_cell.angle_gamma   90.00
#
_symmetry.space_group_name_H-M   'P 1'
#
loop_
_entity.id
_entity.type
_entity.pdbx_description
1 polymer ?
#
loop_
_entity_poly.entity_id
_entity_poly.type
_entity_poly.pdbx_seq_one_letter_code
_entity_poly.pdbx_strand_id
1 'polypeptide(L)'
;MPEIILQNLTKRWGKFYGTDNLNLSIENNSFITLLGPSGCGKTTTLRMIAGLETPTSGKIIIDGETVFDSEKGINIPANKRKVGFLFQNYALWPNMTVYENISFGLKNIKELMSLYDFEIKRMDDLKNILSESKKVAEIIIDSQTKDKKKGNRLDEKTALIKLIDNFIISEYTAKTILSYGLEKTENREEKVKAIISGLDEKRASLLEKHKKNGFSVNDNYELVDEKGEVIKKIRKLENEEIDLIVRRVSRIVKIGMFMDRYPNELSGGQQQRVAIARTLAPGPKVLFMDEPLSNLDAKLRLEMRSELQRLHLDTKSTFIYVTHDQLEAMTLATKICLMDNGLLQQYDAPLDIYEKPVNLFTADFIGNPSINFIEAVGETSVDGDFNLTCLEGLKFKFKPAQKIDYKKWLLQTEAEIKKQREEEAERTKNAEKENKILPFKYHISKAEEAELDLNSSVPSEKDFIIGVRPEFIKIHENGKLTGSIYSSMPTGMETTVKIKVGNLLLTGVVFLNITYRIGEKIKFDIEGDRIMLFSSLNQRLVSLGCLEKENMKNS
;
A
#
# COMPACT_ATOMS: atom_id res chain seq x y z
N MET A 1 -2.03 2.92 20.47
CA MET A 1 -1.83 3.59 19.17
C MET A 1 -1.21 2.53 18.28
N PRO A 2 -1.80 2.16 17.13
CA PRO A 2 -1.54 0.85 16.54
C PRO A 2 -0.19 0.78 15.85
N GLU A 3 0.82 0.44 16.64
CA GLU A 3 2.05 -0.16 16.15
C GLU A 3 1.77 -1.65 15.91
N ILE A 4 2.22 -2.16 14.76
CA ILE A 4 2.23 -3.60 14.50
C ILE A 4 3.67 -4.08 14.64
N ILE A 5 3.90 -5.00 15.56
CA ILE A 5 5.23 -5.55 15.83
C ILE A 5 5.20 -7.05 15.55
N LEU A 6 6.07 -7.48 14.65
CA LEU A 6 6.34 -8.88 14.33
C LEU A 6 7.68 -9.26 14.94
N GLN A 7 7.70 -10.30 15.77
CA GLN A 7 8.92 -10.78 16.41
C GLN A 7 9.14 -12.25 16.07
N ASN A 8 10.28 -12.52 15.43
CA ASN A 8 10.72 -13.86 15.01
C ASN A 8 9.63 -14.67 14.29
N LEU A 9 8.80 -13.98 13.49
CA LEU A 9 7.60 -14.56 12.91
C LEU A 9 7.98 -15.58 11.83
N THR A 10 7.55 -16.83 12.01
CA THR A 10 7.92 -17.93 11.12
C THR A 10 6.69 -18.71 10.70
N LYS A 11 6.62 -19.05 9.41
CA LYS A 11 5.63 -19.96 8.83
C LYS A 11 6.32 -21.00 7.97
N ARG A 12 6.10 -22.26 8.33
CA ARG A 12 6.57 -23.43 7.57
C ARG A 12 5.47 -24.45 7.36
N TRP A 13 5.60 -25.19 6.26
CA TRP A 13 4.83 -26.39 5.94
C TRP A 13 5.80 -27.54 5.69
N GLY A 14 5.95 -28.42 6.67
CA GLY A 14 6.99 -29.45 6.63
C GLY A 14 8.39 -28.82 6.51
N LYS A 15 9.06 -29.08 5.38
CA LYS A 15 10.40 -28.59 5.05
C LYS A 15 10.42 -27.23 4.33
N PHE A 16 9.27 -26.75 3.87
CA PHE A 16 9.17 -25.48 3.14
C PHE A 16 8.88 -24.32 4.09
N TYR A 17 9.69 -23.25 4.03
CA TYR A 17 9.54 -22.05 4.85
C TYR A 17 9.00 -20.90 3.98
N GLY A 18 7.73 -20.52 4.19
CA GLY A 18 7.12 -19.40 3.47
C GLY A 18 7.46 -18.04 4.07
N THR A 19 7.76 -17.99 5.36
CA THR A 19 8.30 -16.80 6.04
C THR A 19 9.20 -17.30 7.14
N ASP A 20 10.41 -16.77 7.22
CA ASP A 20 11.42 -17.26 8.14
C ASP A 20 11.99 -16.12 8.98
N ASN A 21 11.77 -16.19 10.29
CA ASN A 21 12.29 -15.24 11.27
C ASN A 21 12.05 -13.75 10.93
N LEU A 22 10.85 -13.42 10.45
CA LEU A 22 10.52 -12.05 10.09
C LEU A 22 10.39 -11.19 11.36
N ASN A 23 11.21 -10.14 11.42
CA ASN A 23 11.17 -9.09 12.43
C ASN A 23 10.85 -7.77 11.75
N LEU A 24 9.77 -7.12 12.19
CA LEU A 24 9.28 -5.90 11.55
C LEU A 24 8.50 -5.07 12.56
N SER A 25 8.75 -3.76 12.62
CA SER A 25 7.88 -2.80 13.29
C SER A 25 7.27 -1.87 12.25
N ILE A 26 5.94 -1.76 12.27
CA ILE A 26 5.16 -0.92 11.38
C ILE A 26 4.56 0.20 12.22
N GLU A 27 4.98 1.41 11.88
CA GLU A 27 4.52 2.64 12.52
C GLU A 27 3.04 2.92 12.20
N ASN A 28 2.37 3.65 13.10
CA ASN A 28 0.99 4.04 12.89
C ASN A 28 0.84 5.01 11.70
N ASN A 29 -0.31 4.95 11.01
CA ASN A 29 -0.60 5.75 9.82
C ASN A 29 0.41 5.58 8.68
N SER A 30 1.15 4.47 8.65
CA SER A 30 2.06 4.17 7.56
C SER A 30 1.34 3.43 6.42
N PHE A 31 1.80 3.65 5.20
CA PHE A 31 1.45 2.83 4.04
C PHE A 31 2.65 1.92 3.76
N ILE A 32 2.58 0.67 4.19
CA ILE A 32 3.65 -0.31 4.00
C ILE A 32 3.35 -1.17 2.80
N THR A 33 4.35 -1.37 1.94
CA THR A 33 4.23 -2.31 0.83
C THR A 33 5.15 -3.50 1.03
N LEU A 34 4.58 -4.71 1.06
CA LEU A 34 5.33 -5.95 0.94
C LEU A 34 5.60 -6.20 -0.55
N LEU A 35 6.87 -6.24 -0.94
CA LEU A 35 7.34 -6.34 -2.32
C LEU A 35 8.33 -7.50 -2.47
N GLY A 36 8.37 -8.13 -3.63
CA GLY A 36 9.32 -9.20 -3.94
C GLY A 36 8.81 -10.18 -5.01
N PRO A 37 9.60 -11.19 -5.38
CA PRO A 37 9.26 -12.17 -6.42
C PRO A 37 8.04 -13.02 -6.07
N SER A 38 7.47 -13.71 -7.06
CA SER A 38 6.42 -14.70 -6.78
C SER A 38 6.94 -15.78 -5.82
N GLY A 39 6.12 -16.18 -4.84
CA GLY A 39 6.49 -17.19 -3.85
C GLY A 39 7.39 -16.73 -2.69
N CYS A 40 7.76 -15.44 -2.61
CA CYS A 40 8.69 -14.98 -1.55
C CYS A 40 8.08 -14.78 -0.15
N GLY A 41 6.79 -15.09 0.06
CA GLY A 41 6.16 -15.05 1.40
C GLY A 41 5.33 -13.82 1.74
N LYS A 42 5.14 -12.87 0.81
CA LYS A 42 4.38 -11.61 1.05
C LYS A 42 2.93 -11.86 1.50
N THR A 43 2.18 -12.62 0.69
CA THR A 43 0.78 -12.94 0.96
C THR A 43 0.63 -13.77 2.24
N THR A 44 1.54 -14.70 2.49
CA THR A 44 1.59 -15.47 3.75
C THR A 44 1.81 -14.55 4.95
N THR A 45 2.76 -13.63 4.86
CA THR A 45 3.00 -12.61 5.89
C THR A 45 1.75 -11.78 6.15
N LEU A 46 1.12 -11.24 5.10
CA LEU A 46 -0.10 -10.46 5.20
C LEU A 46 -1.23 -11.23 5.91
N ARG A 47 -1.46 -12.49 5.51
CA ARG A 47 -2.51 -13.35 6.07
C ARG A 47 -2.26 -13.73 7.52
N MET A 48 -1.00 -13.89 7.92
CA MET A 48 -0.61 -14.12 9.32
C MET A 48 -0.96 -12.93 10.22
N ILE A 49 -0.63 -11.71 9.79
CA ILE A 49 -0.96 -10.49 10.55
C ILE A 49 -2.48 -10.31 10.64
N ALA A 50 -3.20 -10.57 9.54
CA ALA A 50 -4.65 -10.51 9.51
C ALA A 50 -5.34 -11.60 10.35
N GLY A 51 -4.66 -12.70 10.66
CA GLY A 51 -5.24 -13.84 11.39
C GLY A 51 -6.05 -14.79 10.51
N LEU A 52 -5.86 -14.73 9.19
CA LEU A 52 -6.40 -15.70 8.23
C LEU A 52 -5.52 -16.94 8.12
N GLU A 53 -4.26 -16.81 8.52
CA GLU A 53 -3.28 -17.88 8.59
C GLU A 53 -2.62 -17.89 9.97
N THR A 54 -2.42 -19.06 10.55
CA THR A 54 -1.74 -19.20 11.84
C THR A 54 -0.23 -19.36 11.61
N PRO A 55 0.63 -18.50 12.19
CA PRO A 55 2.08 -18.69 12.16
C PRO A 55 2.49 -20.00 12.83
N THR A 56 3.64 -20.55 12.44
CA THR A 56 4.23 -21.72 13.12
C THR A 56 4.85 -21.32 14.45
N SER A 57 5.56 -20.19 14.48
CA SER A 57 6.19 -19.64 15.68
C SER A 57 6.35 -18.13 15.61
N GLY A 58 6.70 -17.53 16.75
CA GLY A 58 6.92 -16.10 16.90
C GLY A 58 5.75 -15.39 17.55
N LYS A 59 5.72 -14.07 17.42
CA LYS A 59 4.76 -13.21 18.09
C LYS A 59 4.28 -12.08 17.18
N ILE A 60 2.99 -11.76 17.28
CA ILE A 60 2.35 -10.62 16.61
C ILE A 60 1.67 -9.77 17.66
N ILE A 61 2.03 -8.49 17.69
CA ILE A 61 1.43 -7.48 18.56
C ILE A 61 0.78 -6.44 17.65
N ILE A 62 -0.47 -6.10 17.91
CA ILE A 62 -1.20 -5.04 17.21
C ILE A 62 -1.72 -4.10 18.28
N ASP A 63 -1.32 -2.83 18.25
CA ASP A 63 -1.89 -1.81 19.14
C ASP A 63 -1.61 -2.08 20.64
N GLY A 64 -0.48 -2.74 20.92
CA GLY A 64 -0.10 -3.19 22.27
C GLY A 64 -0.76 -4.50 22.70
N GLU A 65 -1.76 -4.99 21.96
CA GLU A 65 -2.42 -6.27 22.22
C GLU A 65 -1.67 -7.41 21.50
N THR A 66 -1.30 -8.44 22.26
CA THR A 66 -0.69 -9.64 21.66
C THR A 66 -1.80 -10.47 21.00
N VAL A 67 -1.84 -10.46 19.66
CA VAL A 67 -2.86 -11.21 18.89
C VAL A 67 -2.42 -12.62 18.54
N PHE A 68 -1.11 -12.87 18.56
CA PHE A 68 -0.53 -14.19 18.39
C PHE A 68 0.75 -14.32 19.21
N ASP A 69 0.92 -15.44 19.90
CA ASP A 69 2.14 -15.79 20.63
C ASP A 69 2.23 -17.32 20.71
N SER A 70 3.23 -17.89 20.04
CA SER A 70 3.40 -19.34 20.00
C SER A 70 3.78 -19.95 21.35
N GLU A 71 4.50 -19.22 22.21
CA GLU A 71 4.94 -19.71 23.52
C GLU A 71 3.80 -19.68 24.53
N LYS A 72 2.96 -18.64 24.47
CA LYS A 72 1.81 -18.47 25.37
C LYS A 72 0.53 -19.13 24.85
N GLY A 73 0.55 -19.74 23.67
CA GLY A 73 -0.61 -20.37 23.04
C GLY A 73 -1.72 -19.39 22.66
N ILE A 74 -1.38 -18.13 22.42
CA ILE A 74 -2.35 -17.08 22.06
C ILE A 74 -2.56 -17.11 20.54
N ASN A 75 -3.82 -17.22 20.11
CA ASN A 75 -4.19 -17.07 18.70
C ASN A 75 -5.58 -16.42 18.57
N ILE A 76 -5.60 -15.10 18.42
CA ILE A 76 -6.83 -14.34 18.23
C ILE A 76 -7.27 -14.48 16.76
N PRO A 77 -8.52 -14.89 16.47
CA PRO A 77 -9.02 -15.00 15.11
C PRO A 77 -9.22 -13.63 14.43
N ALA A 78 -9.17 -13.59 13.10
CA ALA A 78 -9.24 -12.36 12.30
C ALA A 78 -10.41 -11.42 12.67
N ASN A 79 -11.60 -11.96 12.92
CA ASN A 79 -12.79 -11.17 13.27
C ASN A 79 -12.66 -10.41 14.61
N LYS A 80 -11.81 -10.89 15.53
CA LYS A 80 -11.54 -10.22 16.80
C LYS A 80 -10.36 -9.26 16.74
N ARG A 81 -9.54 -9.30 15.68
CA ARG A 81 -8.39 -8.38 15.50
C ARG A 81 -8.80 -6.98 15.05
N LYS A 82 -10.08 -6.75 14.70
CA LYS A 82 -10.62 -5.46 14.21
C LYS A 82 -9.86 -4.89 13.01
N VAL A 83 -9.52 -5.78 12.07
CA VAL A 83 -8.77 -5.46 10.86
C VAL A 83 -9.65 -5.52 9.61
N GLY A 84 -9.35 -4.68 8.62
CA GLY A 84 -9.96 -4.73 7.30
C GLY A 84 -9.09 -5.54 6.35
N PHE A 85 -9.67 -6.43 5.55
CA PHE A 85 -8.93 -7.19 4.53
C PHE A 85 -9.59 -7.02 3.16
N LEU A 86 -8.79 -6.69 2.15
CA LEU A 86 -9.18 -6.62 0.75
C LEU A 86 -8.43 -7.70 -0.03
N PHE A 87 -9.18 -8.63 -0.60
CA PHE A 87 -8.63 -9.73 -1.40
C PHE A 87 -8.41 -9.30 -2.86
N GLN A 88 -7.51 -10.01 -3.55
CA GLN A 88 -7.23 -9.88 -4.98
C GLN A 88 -8.49 -10.01 -5.83
N ASN A 89 -9.35 -10.97 -5.49
CA ASN A 89 -10.70 -11.05 -6.02
C ASN A 89 -11.62 -10.26 -5.09
N TYR A 90 -12.38 -9.30 -5.64
CA TYR A 90 -13.19 -8.35 -4.87
C TYR A 90 -14.18 -8.98 -3.88
N ALA A 91 -14.43 -10.29 -4.01
CA ALA A 91 -15.23 -11.10 -3.10
C ALA A 91 -16.60 -10.47 -2.81
N LEU A 92 -17.17 -9.78 -3.79
CA LEU A 92 -18.49 -9.15 -3.67
C LEU A 92 -19.58 -10.21 -3.80
N TRP A 93 -20.68 -10.04 -3.07
CA TRP A 93 -21.85 -10.88 -3.23
C TRP A 93 -22.62 -10.47 -4.49
N PRO A 94 -22.69 -11.32 -5.53
CA PRO A 94 -23.26 -10.94 -6.84
C PRO A 94 -24.77 -10.69 -6.78
N ASN A 95 -25.45 -11.32 -5.81
CA ASN A 95 -26.89 -11.24 -5.62
C ASN A 95 -27.31 -10.12 -4.63
N MET A 96 -26.37 -9.28 -4.20
CA MET A 96 -26.62 -8.15 -3.31
C MET A 96 -26.32 -6.85 -4.04
N THR A 97 -27.08 -5.79 -3.77
CA THR A 97 -26.77 -4.45 -4.28
C THR A 97 -25.47 -3.89 -3.68
N VAL A 98 -24.97 -2.77 -4.20
CA VAL A 98 -23.83 -2.06 -3.61
C VAL A 98 -24.11 -1.69 -2.15
N TYR A 99 -25.30 -1.17 -1.83
CA TYR A 99 -25.70 -0.85 -0.47
C TYR A 99 -25.66 -2.09 0.44
N GLU A 100 -26.18 -3.21 -0.03
CA GLU A 100 -26.23 -4.46 0.72
C GLU A 100 -24.83 -5.04 0.95
N ASN A 101 -23.96 -5.01 -0.08
CA ASN A 101 -22.57 -5.44 0.05
C ASN A 101 -21.82 -4.68 1.15
N ILE A 102 -22.02 -3.36 1.24
CA ILE A 102 -21.35 -2.51 2.24
C ILE A 102 -22.00 -2.69 3.63
N SER A 103 -23.33 -2.74 3.70
CA SER A 103 -24.06 -2.83 4.98
C SER A 103 -24.04 -4.23 5.62
N PHE A 104 -23.78 -5.29 4.85
CA PHE A 104 -23.84 -6.68 5.31
C PHE A 104 -22.94 -6.94 6.53
N GLY A 105 -21.69 -6.46 6.49
CA GLY A 105 -20.75 -6.59 7.60
C GLY A 105 -21.23 -5.88 8.87
N LEU A 106 -21.81 -4.68 8.70
CA LEU A 106 -22.27 -3.84 9.80
C LEU A 106 -23.47 -4.44 10.56
N LYS A 107 -24.41 -5.07 9.84
CA LYS A 107 -25.60 -5.72 10.42
C LYS A 107 -25.27 -6.83 11.42
N ASN A 108 -24.08 -7.42 11.31
CA ASN A 108 -23.63 -8.52 12.14
C ASN A 108 -22.73 -8.07 13.30
N ILE A 109 -22.35 -6.80 13.37
CA ILE A 109 -21.55 -6.27 14.48
C ILE A 109 -22.40 -6.25 15.75
N LYS A 110 -21.88 -6.90 16.80
CA LYS A 110 -22.47 -6.93 18.14
C LYS A 110 -21.38 -6.69 19.16
N GLU A 111 -21.26 -5.45 19.62
CA GLU A 111 -20.21 -4.99 20.53
C GLU A 111 -20.80 -4.21 21.71
N LEU A 112 -19.98 -4.01 22.75
CA LEU A 112 -20.31 -3.14 23.87
C LEU A 112 -20.22 -1.67 23.39
N MET A 113 -21.39 -1.03 23.22
CA MET A 113 -21.50 0.33 22.67
C MET A 113 -22.38 1.20 23.56
N SER A 114 -22.20 2.52 23.48
CA SER A 114 -23.11 3.48 24.10
C SER A 114 -24.54 3.26 23.59
N LEU A 115 -25.49 3.37 24.51
CA LEU A 115 -26.92 3.42 24.19
C LEU A 115 -27.25 4.85 23.78
N TYR A 116 -27.81 5.02 22.58
CA TYR A 116 -28.24 6.32 22.09
C TYR A 116 -29.76 6.37 22.03
N ASP A 117 -30.31 7.57 22.18
CA ASP A 117 -31.69 7.85 21.81
C ASP A 117 -31.73 8.40 20.37
N PHE A 118 -31.87 7.47 19.41
CA PHE A 118 -31.93 7.82 17.99
C PHE A 118 -33.21 8.56 17.62
N GLU A 119 -34.29 8.41 18.39
CA GLU A 119 -35.54 9.13 18.13
C GLU A 119 -35.34 10.62 18.43
N ILE A 120 -34.77 10.96 19.59
CA ILE A 120 -34.45 12.36 19.93
C ILE A 120 -33.47 12.95 18.92
N LYS A 121 -32.40 12.22 18.58
CA LYS A 121 -31.43 12.67 17.58
C LYS A 121 -32.10 12.98 16.24
N ARG A 122 -32.93 12.07 15.75
CA ARG A 122 -33.65 12.25 14.47
C ARG A 122 -34.62 13.42 14.52
N MET A 123 -35.31 13.64 15.66
CA MET A 123 -36.19 14.80 15.82
C MET A 123 -35.42 16.11 15.77
N ASP A 124 -34.25 16.17 16.42
CA ASP A 124 -33.41 17.37 16.43
C ASP A 124 -32.76 17.61 15.05
N ASP A 125 -32.29 16.57 14.36
CA ASP A 125 -31.83 16.64 12.98
C ASP A 125 -32.95 17.15 12.04
N LEU A 126 -34.17 16.61 12.16
CA LEU A 126 -35.33 17.07 11.39
C LEU A 126 -35.64 18.54 11.65
N LYS A 127 -35.62 18.99 12.90
CA LYS A 127 -35.84 20.41 13.25
C LYS A 127 -34.81 21.31 12.62
N ASN A 128 -33.53 20.94 12.73
CA ASN A 128 -32.43 21.71 12.15
C ASN A 128 -32.61 21.85 10.63
N ILE A 129 -32.98 20.76 9.94
CA ILE A 129 -33.18 20.78 8.48
C ILE A 129 -34.43 21.57 8.09
N LEU A 130 -35.52 21.42 8.85
CA LEU A 130 -36.76 22.14 8.62
C LEU A 130 -36.60 23.65 8.86
N SER A 131 -35.64 24.08 9.67
CA SER A 131 -35.29 25.51 9.79
C SER A 131 -34.82 26.10 8.45
N GLU A 132 -34.18 25.28 7.60
CA GLU A 132 -33.81 25.60 6.21
C GLU A 132 -34.89 25.17 5.19
N SER A 133 -36.18 25.24 5.56
CA SER A 133 -37.30 24.75 4.73
C SER A 133 -37.35 25.26 3.28
N LYS A 134 -36.85 26.47 3.01
CA LYS A 134 -36.75 27.02 1.65
C LYS A 134 -35.81 26.20 0.77
N LYS A 135 -34.61 25.91 1.28
CA LYS A 135 -33.58 25.11 0.60
C LYS A 135 -34.04 23.66 0.41
N VAL A 136 -34.70 23.08 1.41
CA VAL A 136 -35.29 21.73 1.30
C VAL A 136 -36.28 21.68 0.14
N ALA A 137 -37.17 22.67 0.02
CA ALA A 137 -38.14 22.71 -1.07
C ALA A 137 -37.49 22.96 -2.44
N GLU A 138 -36.50 23.84 -2.53
CA GLU A 138 -35.72 24.06 -3.76
C GLU A 138 -35.08 22.76 -4.26
N ILE A 139 -34.44 21.99 -3.38
CA ILE A 139 -33.83 20.69 -3.72
C ILE A 139 -34.87 19.70 -4.27
N ILE A 140 -36.07 19.66 -3.67
CA ILE A 140 -37.15 18.77 -4.12
C ILE A 140 -37.71 19.23 -5.47
N ILE A 141 -37.91 20.55 -5.67
CA ILE A 141 -38.40 21.13 -6.93
C ILE A 141 -37.40 20.88 -8.06
N ASP A 142 -36.10 21.08 -7.81
CA ASP A 142 -35.01 20.82 -8.77
C ASP A 142 -34.86 19.34 -9.16
N SER A 143 -35.53 18.45 -8.44
CA SER A 143 -35.56 17.00 -8.70
C SER A 143 -36.79 16.57 -9.51
N GLN A 144 -37.63 17.52 -9.93
CA GLN A 144 -38.76 17.25 -10.82
C GLN A 144 -38.28 17.18 -12.28
N THR A 145 -38.71 16.14 -13.00
CA THR A 145 -38.42 16.01 -14.43
C THR A 145 -39.41 16.84 -15.25
N LYS A 146 -38.91 17.56 -16.25
CA LYS A 146 -39.74 18.29 -17.22
C LYS A 146 -40.21 17.33 -18.32
N ASP A 147 -41.31 16.62 -18.08
CA ASP A 147 -41.96 15.81 -19.11
C ASP A 147 -43.01 16.64 -19.86
N LYS A 148 -42.77 16.89 -21.16
CA LYS A 148 -43.61 17.76 -22.01
C LYS A 148 -45.05 17.24 -22.19
N LYS A 149 -45.36 15.98 -21.84
CA LYS A 149 -46.68 15.36 -22.06
C LYS A 149 -47.48 15.03 -20.79
N LYS A 150 -46.89 15.04 -19.59
CA LYS A 150 -47.55 14.56 -18.35
C LYS A 150 -47.40 15.48 -17.12
N GLY A 151 -46.86 16.68 -17.27
CA GLY A 151 -46.61 17.61 -16.16
C GLY A 151 -45.36 17.25 -15.35
N ASN A 152 -45.00 18.09 -14.38
CA ASN A 152 -43.83 17.88 -13.53
C ASN A 152 -44.01 16.62 -12.67
N ARG A 153 -43.23 15.57 -12.97
CA ARG A 153 -43.20 14.35 -12.16
C ARG A 153 -41.97 14.39 -11.26
N LEU A 154 -42.19 14.24 -9.94
CA LEU A 154 -41.11 14.12 -8.97
C LEU A 154 -40.35 12.82 -9.23
N ASP A 155 -39.04 12.91 -9.45
CA ASP A 155 -38.15 11.77 -9.36
C ASP A 155 -37.73 11.60 -7.89
N GLU A 156 -38.46 10.76 -7.18
CA GLU A 156 -38.25 10.51 -5.75
C GLU A 156 -36.83 10.02 -5.45
N LYS A 157 -36.22 9.22 -6.33
CA LYS A 157 -34.83 8.74 -6.13
C LYS A 157 -33.85 9.89 -6.18
N THR A 158 -33.95 10.74 -7.21
CA THR A 158 -33.08 11.91 -7.36
C THR A 158 -33.27 12.88 -6.20
N ALA A 159 -34.52 13.12 -5.77
CA ALA A 159 -34.80 13.97 -4.62
C ALA A 159 -34.18 13.44 -3.32
N LEU A 160 -34.31 12.13 -3.06
CA LEU A 160 -33.71 11.49 -1.88
C LEU A 160 -32.19 11.62 -1.88
N ILE A 161 -31.52 11.32 -3.00
CA ILE A 161 -30.06 11.44 -3.12
C ILE A 161 -29.61 12.88 -2.83
N LYS A 162 -30.26 13.87 -3.45
CA LYS A 162 -29.91 15.28 -3.23
C LYS A 162 -30.13 15.73 -1.79
N LEU A 163 -31.23 15.33 -1.15
CA LEU A 163 -31.48 15.66 0.26
C LEU A 163 -30.41 15.06 1.18
N ILE A 164 -30.05 13.81 0.93
CA ILE A 164 -29.04 13.09 1.71
C ILE A 164 -27.66 13.71 1.58
N ASP A 165 -27.26 14.09 0.36
CA ASP A 165 -25.94 14.66 0.11
C ASP A 165 -25.83 16.12 0.61
N ASN A 166 -26.92 16.89 0.56
CA ASN A 166 -26.92 18.29 1.02
C ASN A 166 -26.95 18.42 2.54
N PHE A 167 -27.69 17.54 3.24
CA PHE A 167 -27.88 17.63 4.69
C PHE A 167 -27.12 16.55 5.47
N ILE A 168 -26.42 15.62 4.81
CA ILE A 168 -25.64 14.53 5.42
C ILE A 168 -26.52 13.71 6.39
N ILE A 169 -27.68 13.27 5.90
CA ILE A 169 -28.68 12.53 6.69
C ILE A 169 -28.85 11.09 6.21
N SER A 170 -29.57 10.31 7.03
CA SER A 170 -30.01 8.97 6.65
C SER A 170 -31.12 9.00 5.59
N GLU A 171 -31.27 7.91 4.85
CA GLU A 171 -32.38 7.70 3.92
C GLU A 171 -33.74 7.74 4.63
N TYR A 172 -33.81 7.26 5.86
CA TYR A 172 -35.02 7.26 6.67
C TYR A 172 -35.47 8.70 6.98
N THR A 173 -34.52 9.54 7.35
CA THR A 173 -34.77 10.96 7.63
C THR A 173 -35.12 11.73 6.36
N ALA A 174 -34.43 11.44 5.24
CA ALA A 174 -34.77 12.03 3.95
C ALA A 174 -36.18 11.65 3.46
N LYS A 175 -36.58 10.38 3.64
CA LYS A 175 -37.95 9.92 3.33
C LYS A 175 -39.00 10.62 4.19
N THR A 176 -38.72 10.86 5.48
CA THR A 176 -39.61 11.62 6.35
C THR A 176 -39.77 13.05 5.88
N ILE A 177 -38.68 13.72 5.51
CA ILE A 177 -38.72 15.08 4.96
C ILE A 177 -39.57 15.13 3.68
N LEU A 178 -39.36 14.18 2.77
CA LEU A 178 -40.12 14.10 1.52
C LEU A 178 -41.62 13.88 1.79
N SER A 179 -41.96 13.06 2.79
CA SER A 179 -43.36 12.79 3.17
C SER A 179 -44.10 14.04 3.68
N TYR A 180 -43.39 15.06 4.16
CA TYR A 180 -44.01 16.32 4.57
C TYR A 180 -44.53 17.16 3.40
N GLY A 181 -44.15 16.87 2.16
CA GLY A 181 -44.70 17.53 0.97
C GLY A 181 -44.55 19.06 1.00
N LEU A 182 -43.37 19.56 1.37
CA LEU A 182 -43.09 20.99 1.52
C LEU A 182 -43.10 21.74 0.18
N GLU A 183 -42.92 21.02 -0.93
CA GLU A 183 -42.92 21.55 -2.29
C GLU A 183 -44.31 21.96 -2.79
N LYS A 184 -45.39 21.40 -2.22
CA LYS A 184 -46.77 21.61 -2.67
C LYS A 184 -47.54 22.68 -1.90
N THR A 185 -46.96 23.22 -0.84
CA THR A 185 -47.70 24.06 0.12
C THR A 185 -47.34 25.53 -0.08
N GLU A 186 -48.35 26.39 -0.29
CA GLU A 186 -48.16 27.85 -0.36
C GLU A 186 -47.76 28.44 1.00
N ASN A 187 -48.37 27.98 2.10
CA ASN A 187 -47.99 28.33 3.49
C ASN A 187 -46.95 27.36 4.09
N ARG A 188 -45.76 27.33 3.50
CA ARG A 188 -44.66 26.44 3.92
C ARG A 188 -44.21 26.68 5.37
N GLU A 189 -44.10 27.94 5.77
CA GLU A 189 -43.59 28.32 7.09
C GLU A 189 -44.53 27.90 8.23
N GLU A 190 -45.84 28.01 8.04
CA GLU A 190 -46.84 27.57 9.03
C GLU A 190 -46.84 26.06 9.20
N LYS A 191 -46.77 25.32 8.09
CA LYS A 191 -46.69 23.85 8.10
C LYS A 191 -45.43 23.37 8.82
N VAL A 192 -44.29 24.01 8.56
CA VAL A 192 -43.02 23.72 9.22
C VAL A 192 -43.11 24.00 10.72
N LYS A 193 -43.67 25.14 11.13
CA LYS A 193 -43.89 25.46 12.57
C LYS A 193 -44.76 24.42 13.26
N ALA A 194 -45.84 23.97 12.63
CA ALA A 194 -46.70 22.93 13.17
C ALA A 194 -45.96 21.58 13.32
N ILE A 195 -45.14 21.20 12.33
CA ILE A 195 -44.31 19.98 12.41
C ILE A 195 -43.29 20.09 13.54
N ILE A 196 -42.57 21.22 13.65
CA ILE A 196 -41.58 21.45 14.69
C ILE A 196 -42.22 21.36 16.09
N SER A 197 -43.38 22.00 16.30
CA SER A 197 -44.12 21.92 17.56
C SER A 197 -44.46 20.48 17.95
N GLY A 198 -44.94 19.67 16.98
CA GLY A 198 -45.22 18.25 17.22
C GLY A 198 -43.97 17.42 17.52
N LEU A 199 -42.80 17.79 16.96
CA LEU A 199 -41.52 17.17 17.29
C LEU A 199 -41.03 17.59 18.68
N ASP A 200 -41.23 18.84 19.10
CA ASP A 200 -40.93 19.33 20.46
C ASP A 200 -41.74 18.59 21.53
N GLU A 201 -43.05 18.44 21.33
CA GLU A 201 -43.92 17.70 22.26
C GLU A 201 -43.47 16.24 22.41
N LYS A 202 -43.19 15.56 21.29
CA LYS A 202 -42.70 14.18 21.31
C LYS A 202 -41.35 14.06 22.01
N ARG A 203 -40.42 14.98 21.70
CA ARG A 203 -39.09 15.03 22.33
C ARG A 203 -39.21 15.23 23.85
N ALA A 204 -40.05 16.16 24.30
CA ALA A 204 -40.29 16.40 25.72
C ALA A 204 -40.83 15.14 26.43
N SER A 205 -41.80 14.46 25.79
CA SER A 205 -42.37 13.22 26.34
C SER A 205 -41.34 12.08 26.47
N LEU A 206 -40.42 11.96 25.51
CA LEU A 206 -39.33 10.99 25.53
C LEU A 206 -38.33 11.31 26.65
N LEU A 207 -37.92 12.58 26.77
CA LEU A 207 -37.02 13.01 27.84
C LEU A 207 -37.62 12.75 29.24
N GLU A 208 -38.92 13.00 29.43
CA GLU A 208 -39.61 12.64 30.68
C GLU A 208 -39.64 11.13 30.93
N LYS A 209 -39.86 10.33 29.89
CA LYS A 209 -39.83 8.87 29.97
C LYS A 209 -38.44 8.34 30.35
N HIS A 210 -37.38 8.92 29.79
CA HIS A 210 -36.00 8.57 30.16
C HIS A 210 -35.69 8.97 31.60
N LYS A 211 -36.08 10.18 32.03
CA LYS A 211 -35.94 10.63 33.43
C LYS A 211 -36.65 9.70 34.42
N LYS A 212 -37.87 9.24 34.09
CA LYS A 212 -38.62 8.26 34.92
C LYS A 212 -37.91 6.91 35.04
N ASN A 213 -37.10 6.55 34.05
CA ASN A 213 -36.30 5.32 34.07
C ASN A 213 -34.90 5.52 34.69
N GLY A 214 -34.60 6.69 35.27
CA GLY A 214 -33.30 6.99 35.89
C GLY A 214 -32.20 7.38 34.90
N PHE A 215 -32.58 7.82 33.69
CA PHE A 215 -31.64 8.15 32.61
C PHE A 215 -31.82 9.59 32.13
N SER A 216 -30.73 10.21 31.68
CA SER A 216 -30.78 11.46 30.91
C SER A 216 -30.01 11.32 29.60
N VAL A 217 -30.19 12.27 28.68
CA VAL A 217 -29.59 12.25 27.35
C VAL A 217 -28.58 13.38 27.28
N ASN A 218 -27.33 13.08 26.95
CA ASN A 218 -26.27 14.09 26.81
C ASN A 218 -26.30 14.76 25.42
N ASP A 219 -25.38 15.70 25.18
CA ASP A 219 -25.28 16.44 23.90
C ASP A 219 -24.94 15.55 22.70
N ASN A 220 -24.37 14.37 22.92
CA ASN A 220 -24.09 13.36 21.90
C ASN A 220 -25.25 12.37 21.70
N TYR A 221 -26.41 12.63 22.33
CA TYR A 221 -27.59 11.76 22.35
C TYR A 221 -27.38 10.41 23.03
N GLU A 222 -26.34 10.28 23.86
CA GLU A 222 -26.07 9.08 24.66
C GLU A 222 -26.90 9.10 25.94
N LEU A 223 -27.42 7.93 26.31
CA LEU A 223 -28.08 7.72 27.58
C LEU A 223 -27.03 7.66 28.70
N VAL A 224 -27.14 8.58 29.64
CA VAL A 224 -26.33 8.65 30.85
C VAL A 224 -27.16 8.30 32.07
N ASP A 225 -26.54 7.67 33.06
CA ASP A 225 -27.15 7.36 34.34
C ASP A 225 -27.28 8.61 35.24
N GLU A 226 -27.83 8.43 36.45
CA GLU A 226 -27.97 9.50 37.45
C GLU A 226 -26.63 10.11 37.90
N LYS A 227 -25.51 9.44 37.64
CA LYS A 227 -24.15 9.91 37.96
C LYS A 227 -23.47 10.60 36.77
N GLY A 228 -24.11 10.63 35.60
CA GLY A 228 -23.58 11.21 34.37
C GLY A 228 -22.64 10.27 33.59
N GLU A 229 -22.60 8.98 33.93
CA GLU A 229 -21.80 7.99 33.20
C GLU A 229 -22.59 7.43 32.00
N VAL A 230 -21.92 7.29 30.85
CA VAL A 230 -22.54 6.77 29.62
C VAL A 230 -22.85 5.29 29.75
N ILE A 231 -24.11 4.93 29.53
CA ILE A 231 -24.59 3.56 29.61
C ILE A 231 -24.14 2.79 28.38
N LYS A 232 -23.39 1.72 28.61
CA LYS A 232 -22.94 0.81 27.55
C LYS A 232 -23.64 -0.53 27.64
N LYS A 233 -24.13 -1.03 26.51
CA LYS A 233 -24.74 -2.37 26.40
C LYS A 233 -24.24 -3.07 25.15
N ILE A 234 -24.17 -4.39 25.22
CA ILE A 234 -23.91 -5.23 24.04
C ILE A 234 -25.14 -5.15 23.13
N ARG A 235 -25.05 -4.41 22.03
CA ARG A 235 -26.15 -4.20 21.06
C ARG A 235 -25.66 -4.37 19.63
N LYS A 236 -26.60 -4.44 18.68
CA LYS A 236 -26.31 -4.31 17.25
C LYS A 236 -26.42 -2.84 16.83
N LEU A 237 -25.82 -2.50 15.70
CA LEU A 237 -26.05 -1.21 15.06
C LEU A 237 -27.51 -1.09 14.60
N GLU A 238 -28.09 0.09 14.78
CA GLU A 238 -29.40 0.41 14.24
C GLU A 238 -29.35 0.69 12.74
N ASN A 239 -30.48 0.55 12.05
CA ASN A 239 -30.55 0.75 10.60
C ASN A 239 -30.10 2.16 10.18
N GLU A 240 -30.38 3.16 11.01
CA GLU A 240 -29.97 4.55 10.76
C GLU A 240 -28.46 4.75 10.91
N GLU A 241 -27.83 4.13 11.91
CA GLU A 241 -26.36 4.13 12.03
C GLU A 241 -25.70 3.45 10.83
N ILE A 242 -26.24 2.31 10.41
CA ILE A 242 -25.74 1.55 9.26
C ILE A 242 -25.81 2.41 7.99
N ASP A 243 -26.96 3.04 7.72
CA ASP A 243 -27.14 3.87 6.53
C ASP A 243 -26.19 5.08 6.52
N LEU A 244 -26.03 5.76 7.67
CA LEU A 244 -25.07 6.87 7.80
C LEU A 244 -23.62 6.42 7.55
N ILE A 245 -23.21 5.27 8.08
CA ILE A 245 -21.87 4.71 7.85
C ILE A 245 -21.69 4.37 6.36
N VAL A 246 -22.65 3.68 5.76
CA VAL A 246 -22.63 3.27 4.36
C VAL A 246 -22.52 4.49 3.44
N ARG A 247 -23.27 5.56 3.73
CA ARG A 247 -23.25 6.82 2.96
C ARG A 247 -21.96 7.59 3.17
N ARG A 248 -21.40 7.59 4.38
CA ARG A 248 -20.08 8.17 4.64
C ARG A 248 -19.02 7.49 3.78
N VAL A 249 -18.94 6.16 3.80
CA VAL A 249 -17.92 5.45 3.01
C VAL A 249 -18.18 5.53 1.51
N SER A 250 -19.45 5.56 1.08
CA SER A 250 -19.77 5.67 -0.35
C SER A 250 -19.35 7.03 -0.93
N ARG A 251 -19.40 8.11 -0.14
CA ARG A 251 -18.84 9.41 -0.51
C ARG A 251 -17.32 9.37 -0.60
N ILE A 252 -16.65 8.75 0.37
CA ILE A 252 -15.19 8.61 0.41
C ILE A 252 -14.68 7.90 -0.86
N VAL A 253 -15.31 6.80 -1.27
CA VAL A 253 -14.88 6.03 -2.46
C VAL A 253 -15.55 6.47 -3.77
N LYS A 254 -16.42 7.50 -3.72
CA LYS A 254 -17.20 8.03 -4.86
C LYS A 254 -18.09 6.99 -5.57
N ILE A 255 -18.81 6.17 -4.80
CA ILE A 255 -19.73 5.13 -5.33
C ILE A 255 -21.22 5.40 -5.04
N GLY A 256 -21.54 6.55 -4.42
CA GLY A 256 -22.90 6.89 -3.96
C GLY A 256 -24.00 6.89 -5.02
N MET A 257 -23.68 7.06 -6.30
CA MET A 257 -24.68 7.01 -7.39
C MET A 257 -25.04 5.57 -7.84
N PHE A 258 -24.32 4.56 -7.35
CA PHE A 258 -24.48 3.16 -7.76
C PHE A 258 -25.05 2.27 -6.66
N MET A 259 -25.60 2.85 -5.58
CA MET A 259 -26.01 2.12 -4.37
C MET A 259 -27.04 1.00 -4.64
N ASP A 260 -27.93 1.21 -5.61
CA ASP A 260 -28.98 0.25 -5.98
C ASP A 260 -28.54 -0.77 -7.03
N ARG A 261 -27.33 -0.64 -7.59
CA ARG A 261 -26.83 -1.54 -8.65
C ARG A 261 -26.27 -2.83 -8.07
N TYR A 262 -26.25 -3.88 -8.88
CA TYR A 262 -25.57 -5.14 -8.58
C TYR A 262 -24.12 -5.12 -9.09
N PRO A 263 -23.20 -5.91 -8.50
CA PRO A 263 -21.81 -5.97 -8.94
C PRO A 263 -21.63 -6.23 -10.44
N ASN A 264 -22.49 -7.04 -11.05
CA ASN A 264 -22.44 -7.38 -12.47
C ASN A 264 -22.78 -6.19 -13.40
N GLU A 265 -23.35 -5.10 -12.85
CA GLU A 265 -23.71 -3.88 -13.58
C GLU A 265 -22.63 -2.78 -13.46
N LEU A 266 -21.48 -3.10 -12.85
CA LEU A 266 -20.39 -2.17 -12.54
C LEU A 266 -19.11 -2.53 -13.31
N SER A 267 -18.30 -1.52 -13.62
CA SER A 267 -16.94 -1.72 -14.13
C SER A 267 -16.01 -2.32 -13.07
N GLY A 268 -14.87 -2.89 -13.48
CA GLY A 268 -13.89 -3.47 -12.54
C GLY A 268 -13.40 -2.47 -11.48
N GLY A 269 -13.12 -1.23 -11.87
CA GLY A 269 -12.74 -0.17 -10.92
C GLY A 269 -13.88 0.22 -9.97
N GLN A 270 -15.14 0.23 -10.45
CA GLN A 270 -16.31 0.47 -9.60
C GLN A 270 -16.52 -0.67 -8.60
N GLN A 271 -16.40 -1.93 -9.03
CA GLN A 271 -16.46 -3.09 -8.13
C GLN A 271 -15.36 -3.00 -7.05
N GLN A 272 -14.15 -2.60 -7.42
CA GLN A 272 -13.08 -2.41 -6.45
C GLN A 272 -13.41 -1.32 -5.43
N ARG A 273 -13.97 -0.18 -5.86
CA ARG A 273 -14.44 0.89 -4.96
C ARG A 273 -15.51 0.37 -3.97
N VAL A 274 -16.43 -0.50 -4.41
CA VAL A 274 -17.41 -1.16 -3.54
C VAL A 274 -16.71 -2.06 -2.51
N ALA A 275 -15.73 -2.85 -2.94
CA ALA A 275 -14.97 -3.73 -2.05
C ALA A 275 -14.19 -2.94 -0.99
N ILE A 276 -13.54 -1.84 -1.40
CA ILE A 276 -12.85 -0.91 -0.48
C ILE A 276 -13.84 -0.30 0.51
N ALA A 277 -15.00 0.20 0.04
CA ALA A 277 -16.02 0.78 0.91
C ALA A 277 -16.53 -0.23 1.95
N ARG A 278 -16.77 -1.47 1.53
CA ARG A 278 -17.16 -2.55 2.44
C ARG A 278 -16.10 -2.79 3.51
N THR A 279 -14.82 -2.78 3.14
CA THR A 279 -13.72 -3.00 4.09
C THR A 279 -13.51 -1.80 5.02
N LEU A 280 -13.77 -0.57 4.56
CA LEU A 280 -13.67 0.66 5.35
C LEU A 280 -14.87 0.88 6.28
N ALA A 281 -16.05 0.33 5.97
CA ALA A 281 -17.29 0.60 6.70
C ALA A 281 -17.20 0.33 8.22
N PRO A 282 -16.59 -0.78 8.69
CA PRO A 282 -16.40 -1.03 10.12
C PRO A 282 -15.43 -0.07 10.82
N GLY A 283 -14.73 0.79 10.07
CA GLY A 283 -13.68 1.67 10.60
C GLY A 283 -12.46 0.91 11.13
N PRO A 284 -11.84 0.00 10.33
CA PRO A 284 -10.68 -0.75 10.79
C PRO A 284 -9.48 0.17 11.02
N LYS A 285 -8.69 -0.14 12.05
CA LYS A 285 -7.46 0.57 12.37
C LYS A 285 -6.33 0.23 11.38
N VAL A 286 -6.35 -1.01 10.90
CA VAL A 286 -5.37 -1.56 9.95
C VAL A 286 -6.11 -2.13 8.75
N LEU A 287 -5.68 -1.75 7.55
CA LEU A 287 -6.22 -2.19 6.29
C LEU A 287 -5.19 -3.02 5.52
N PHE A 288 -5.51 -4.28 5.26
CA PHE A 288 -4.69 -5.20 4.47
C PHE A 288 -5.20 -5.29 3.04
N MET A 289 -4.30 -5.29 2.07
CA MET A 289 -4.63 -5.48 0.66
C MET A 289 -3.69 -6.49 0.01
N ASP A 290 -4.24 -7.54 -0.58
CA ASP A 290 -3.50 -8.61 -1.27
C ASP A 290 -3.65 -8.42 -2.79
N GLU A 291 -2.66 -7.80 -3.44
CA GLU A 291 -2.63 -7.50 -4.88
C GLU A 291 -3.94 -6.91 -5.46
N PRO A 292 -4.51 -5.85 -4.87
CA PRO A 292 -5.86 -5.41 -5.20
C PRO A 292 -5.99 -4.82 -6.62
N LEU A 293 -4.88 -4.49 -7.28
CA LEU A 293 -4.83 -3.88 -8.61
C LEU A 293 -4.44 -4.86 -9.74
N SER A 294 -4.11 -6.11 -9.42
CA SER A 294 -3.60 -7.08 -10.41
C SER A 294 -4.59 -7.35 -11.54
N ASN A 295 -5.89 -7.32 -11.25
CA ASN A 295 -6.95 -7.68 -12.20
C ASN A 295 -7.44 -6.50 -13.06
N LEU A 296 -6.85 -5.32 -12.89
CA LEU A 296 -7.22 -4.11 -13.63
C LEU A 296 -6.32 -3.85 -14.83
N ASP A 297 -6.85 -3.14 -15.82
CA ASP A 297 -6.07 -2.64 -16.95
C ASP A 297 -5.12 -1.50 -16.53
N ALA A 298 -4.15 -1.16 -17.37
CA ALA A 298 -3.12 -0.17 -17.03
C ALA A 298 -3.69 1.22 -16.69
N LYS A 299 -4.77 1.65 -17.38
CA LYS A 299 -5.38 2.96 -17.16
C LYS A 299 -6.11 3.03 -15.82
N LEU A 300 -6.92 2.01 -15.51
CA LEU A 300 -7.64 1.91 -14.25
C LEU A 300 -6.67 1.70 -13.08
N ARG A 301 -5.55 0.97 -13.27
CA ARG A 301 -4.51 0.86 -12.24
C ARG A 301 -3.96 2.23 -11.83
N LEU A 302 -3.66 3.11 -12.78
CA LEU A 302 -3.16 4.46 -12.48
C LEU A 302 -4.20 5.31 -11.71
N GLU A 303 -5.47 5.26 -12.14
CA GLU A 303 -6.56 5.95 -11.45
C GLU A 303 -6.70 5.44 -10.01
N MET A 304 -6.76 4.12 -9.83
CA MET A 304 -6.97 3.50 -8.53
C MET A 304 -5.77 3.67 -7.59
N ARG A 305 -4.53 3.72 -8.10
CA ARG A 305 -3.34 4.08 -7.29
C ARG A 305 -3.51 5.47 -6.66
N SER A 306 -3.88 6.45 -7.49
CA SER A 306 -4.09 7.84 -7.02
C SER A 306 -5.21 7.90 -5.97
N GLU A 307 -6.28 7.14 -6.18
CA GLU A 307 -7.39 7.08 -5.22
C GLU A 307 -7.01 6.36 -3.93
N LEU A 308 -6.21 5.27 -3.98
CA LEU A 308 -5.71 4.60 -2.78
C LEU A 308 -4.80 5.51 -1.94
N GLN A 309 -3.94 6.28 -2.58
CA GLN A 309 -3.09 7.27 -1.90
C GLN A 309 -3.93 8.34 -1.20
N ARG A 310 -4.95 8.88 -1.90
CA ARG A 310 -5.91 9.81 -1.31
C ARG A 310 -6.65 9.19 -0.12
N LEU A 311 -7.15 7.97 -0.27
CA LEU A 311 -7.88 7.27 0.79
C LEU A 311 -7.03 7.07 2.04
N HIS A 312 -5.74 6.76 1.89
CA HIS A 312 -4.82 6.65 3.02
C HIS A 312 -4.68 7.98 3.77
N LEU A 313 -4.52 9.09 3.05
CA LEU A 313 -4.45 10.44 3.63
C LEU A 313 -5.75 10.85 4.34
N ASP A 314 -6.90 10.57 3.72
CA ASP A 314 -8.23 10.94 4.24
C ASP A 314 -8.61 10.11 5.48
N THR A 315 -8.25 8.82 5.51
CA THR A 315 -8.63 7.90 6.60
C THR A 315 -7.66 7.89 7.77
N LYS A 316 -6.38 8.21 7.54
CA LYS A 316 -5.29 8.08 8.52
C LYS A 316 -5.22 6.67 9.14
N SER A 317 -5.67 5.63 8.42
CA SER A 317 -5.49 4.24 8.86
C SER A 317 -4.16 3.68 8.36
N THR A 318 -3.58 2.73 9.09
CA THR A 318 -2.37 2.01 8.65
C THR A 318 -2.71 1.05 7.52
N PHE A 319 -2.02 1.13 6.40
CA PHE A 319 -2.23 0.29 5.21
C PHE A 319 -1.06 -0.68 5.05
N ILE A 320 -1.36 -1.95 4.83
CA ILE A 320 -0.36 -2.96 4.45
C ILE A 320 -0.79 -3.57 3.13
N TYR A 321 0.02 -3.34 2.11
CA TYR A 321 -0.27 -3.61 0.72
C TYR A 321 0.72 -4.64 0.17
N VAL A 322 0.23 -5.69 -0.49
CA VAL A 322 1.09 -6.67 -1.17
C VAL A 322 1.04 -6.40 -2.67
N THR A 323 2.22 -6.38 -3.31
CA THR A 323 2.32 -6.32 -4.76
C THR A 323 3.59 -6.98 -5.27
N HIS A 324 3.57 -7.30 -6.55
CA HIS A 324 4.75 -7.67 -7.34
C HIS A 324 5.21 -6.52 -8.26
N ASP A 325 4.42 -5.44 -8.38
CA ASP A 325 4.75 -4.28 -9.20
C ASP A 325 5.58 -3.28 -8.38
N GLN A 326 6.83 -3.10 -8.79
CA GLN A 326 7.75 -2.16 -8.16
C GLN A 326 7.23 -0.72 -8.26
N LEU A 327 6.56 -0.33 -9.36
CA LEU A 327 6.02 1.02 -9.51
C LEU A 327 4.94 1.31 -8.48
N GLU A 328 4.13 0.31 -8.10
CA GLU A 328 3.15 0.43 -7.02
C GLU A 328 3.83 0.65 -5.68
N ALA A 329 4.84 -0.15 -5.38
CA ALA A 329 5.60 -0.01 -4.15
C ALA A 329 6.29 1.34 -4.06
N MET A 330 6.90 1.81 -5.15
CA MET A 330 7.66 3.06 -5.20
C MET A 330 6.78 4.31 -5.08
N THR A 331 5.51 4.23 -5.50
CA THR A 331 4.60 5.39 -5.53
C THR A 331 3.65 5.45 -4.32
N LEU A 332 3.21 4.32 -3.79
CA LEU A 332 2.24 4.26 -2.70
C LEU A 332 2.88 4.17 -1.33
N ALA A 333 4.04 3.52 -1.22
CA ALA A 333 4.58 3.14 0.07
C ALA A 333 5.30 4.30 0.76
N THR A 334 5.08 4.42 2.07
CA THR A 334 5.95 5.15 2.99
C THR A 334 7.24 4.37 3.26
N LYS A 335 7.14 3.05 3.42
CA LYS A 335 8.26 2.10 3.50
C LYS A 335 7.93 0.83 2.75
N ILE A 336 8.93 0.26 2.08
CA ILE A 336 8.82 -0.98 1.34
C ILE A 336 9.55 -2.06 2.14
N CYS A 337 8.85 -3.17 2.37
CA CYS A 337 9.41 -4.40 2.92
C CYS A 337 9.73 -5.33 1.75
N LEU A 338 10.99 -5.35 1.34
CA LEU A 338 11.47 -6.20 0.25
C LEU A 338 11.77 -7.60 0.79
N MET A 339 11.10 -8.60 0.23
CA MET A 339 11.21 -10.00 0.64
C MET A 339 11.73 -10.88 -0.49
N ASP A 340 12.58 -11.84 -0.15
CA ASP A 340 13.00 -12.92 -1.04
C ASP A 340 13.05 -14.25 -0.28
N ASN A 341 12.49 -15.30 -0.88
CA ASN A 341 12.48 -16.67 -0.33
C ASN A 341 12.07 -16.77 1.17
N GLY A 342 11.10 -15.95 1.59
CA GLY A 342 10.59 -15.93 2.96
C GLY A 342 11.41 -15.07 3.93
N LEU A 343 12.49 -14.44 3.48
CA LEU A 343 13.36 -13.58 4.28
C LEU A 343 13.16 -12.11 3.94
N LEU A 344 13.28 -11.27 4.96
CA LEU A 344 13.38 -9.83 4.80
C LEU A 344 14.77 -9.47 4.26
N GLN A 345 14.80 -8.79 3.11
CA GLN A 345 16.03 -8.29 2.51
C GLN A 345 16.34 -6.87 2.99
N GLN A 346 15.35 -5.97 2.87
CA GLN A 346 15.47 -4.56 3.27
C GLN A 346 14.09 -3.99 3.64
N TYR A 347 14.05 -3.09 4.61
CA TYR A 347 12.84 -2.38 5.03
C TYR A 347 13.12 -0.88 5.20
N ASP A 348 12.93 -0.10 4.13
CA ASP A 348 13.25 1.32 4.08
C ASP A 348 12.27 2.10 3.19
N ALA A 349 12.40 3.43 3.14
CA ALA A 349 11.62 4.27 2.24
C ALA A 349 11.95 3.97 0.76
N PRO A 350 11.01 4.21 -0.18
CA PRO A 350 11.21 3.89 -1.60
C PRO A 350 12.52 4.38 -2.22
N LEU A 351 12.85 5.66 -2.03
CA LEU A 351 14.07 6.25 -2.58
C LEU A 351 15.32 5.72 -1.89
N ASP A 352 15.26 5.45 -0.58
CA ASP A 352 16.40 4.88 0.16
C ASP A 352 16.72 3.46 -0.32
N ILE A 353 15.71 2.63 -0.61
CA ILE A 353 15.94 1.30 -1.21
C ILE A 353 16.53 1.41 -2.61
N TYR A 354 16.04 2.36 -3.43
CA TYR A 354 16.54 2.56 -4.79
C TYR A 354 18.00 3.02 -4.81
N GLU A 355 18.34 4.00 -3.95
CA GLU A 355 19.63 4.67 -3.90
C GLU A 355 20.68 3.93 -3.06
N LYS A 356 20.24 3.21 -2.01
CA LYS A 356 21.12 2.53 -1.04
C LYS A 356 20.66 1.08 -0.81
N PRO A 357 20.68 0.23 -1.85
CA PRO A 357 20.33 -1.18 -1.71
C PRO A 357 21.36 -1.91 -0.86
N VAL A 358 20.93 -2.70 0.12
CA VAL A 358 21.85 -3.42 1.05
C VAL A 358 22.61 -4.59 0.41
N ASN A 359 22.12 -5.11 -0.73
CA ASN A 359 22.70 -6.24 -1.43
C ASN A 359 22.37 -6.20 -2.94
N LEU A 360 23.03 -7.08 -3.71
CA LEU A 360 22.85 -7.19 -5.16
C LEU A 360 21.39 -7.48 -5.56
N PHE A 361 20.71 -8.36 -4.83
CA PHE A 361 19.30 -8.67 -5.10
C PHE A 361 18.43 -7.41 -5.02
N THR A 362 18.61 -6.59 -3.99
CA THR A 362 17.83 -5.36 -3.80
C THR A 362 18.14 -4.34 -4.89
N ALA A 363 19.42 -4.24 -5.30
CA ALA A 363 19.84 -3.36 -6.38
C ALA A 363 19.25 -3.78 -7.73
N ASP A 364 19.26 -5.08 -8.04
CA ASP A 364 18.72 -5.63 -9.29
C ASP A 364 17.18 -5.56 -9.34
N PHE A 365 16.55 -5.95 -8.24
CA PHE A 365 15.10 -6.07 -8.16
C PHE A 365 14.38 -4.72 -8.15
N ILE A 366 15.02 -3.63 -7.74
CA ILE A 366 14.38 -2.31 -7.65
C ILE A 366 14.91 -1.41 -8.75
N GLY A 367 14.05 -1.05 -9.70
CA GLY A 367 14.37 -0.14 -10.81
C GLY A 367 13.96 -0.72 -12.16
N ASN A 368 13.39 0.13 -13.02
CA ASN A 368 13.05 -0.24 -14.39
C ASN A 368 13.44 0.91 -15.33
N PRO A 369 14.47 0.77 -16.19
CA PRO A 369 15.25 -0.46 -16.45
C PRO A 369 16.12 -0.91 -15.26
N SER A 370 16.52 -2.19 -15.25
CA SER A 370 17.34 -2.78 -14.18
C SER A 370 18.75 -2.17 -14.13
N ILE A 371 19.42 -2.29 -12.98
CA ILE A 371 20.81 -1.84 -12.81
C ILE A 371 21.77 -2.63 -13.71
N ASN A 372 22.84 -1.97 -14.14
CA ASN A 372 23.94 -2.65 -14.82
C ASN A 372 24.95 -3.15 -13.80
N PHE A 373 25.31 -4.42 -13.86
CA PHE A 373 26.41 -4.98 -13.09
C PHE A 373 27.67 -5.15 -13.96
N ILE A 374 28.79 -4.70 -13.42
CA ILE A 374 30.11 -4.80 -14.04
C ILE A 374 31.05 -5.48 -13.05
N GLU A 375 31.60 -6.63 -13.43
CA GLU A 375 32.64 -7.30 -12.64
C GLU A 375 33.95 -6.53 -12.69
N ALA A 376 34.57 -6.41 -11.52
CA ALA A 376 35.81 -5.68 -11.34
C ALA A 376 36.76 -6.44 -10.40
N VAL A 377 38.06 -6.38 -10.69
CA VAL A 377 39.09 -6.93 -9.81
C VAL A 377 40.01 -5.81 -9.37
N GLY A 378 40.31 -5.72 -8.08
CA GLY A 378 41.13 -4.61 -7.60
C GLY A 378 41.57 -4.70 -6.15
N GLU A 379 42.21 -3.62 -5.71
CA GLU A 379 42.73 -3.47 -4.34
C GLU A 379 42.39 -2.09 -3.79
N THR A 380 42.40 -2.00 -2.45
CA THR A 380 42.19 -0.75 -1.72
C THR A 380 43.50 0.03 -1.64
N SER A 381 43.42 1.32 -1.94
CA SER A 381 44.48 2.31 -1.76
C SER A 381 44.61 2.68 -0.28
N VAL A 382 45.79 3.18 0.11
CA VAL A 382 46.08 3.74 1.44
C VAL A 382 45.14 4.91 1.78
N ASP A 383 44.63 5.62 0.77
CA ASP A 383 43.71 6.76 0.93
C ASP A 383 42.25 6.36 1.15
N GLY A 384 41.93 5.06 1.02
CA GLY A 384 40.57 4.50 1.11
C GLY A 384 39.84 4.40 -0.24
N ASP A 385 40.49 4.75 -1.35
CA ASP A 385 39.97 4.58 -2.70
C ASP A 385 40.15 3.13 -3.21
N PHE A 386 39.41 2.70 -4.22
CA PHE A 386 39.55 1.38 -4.82
C PHE A 386 40.11 1.50 -6.23
N ASN A 387 41.23 0.84 -6.50
CA ASN A 387 41.82 0.75 -7.82
C ASN A 387 41.32 -0.53 -8.48
N LEU A 388 40.39 -0.38 -9.43
CA LEU A 388 39.60 -1.45 -10.02
C LEU A 388 39.99 -1.63 -11.49
N THR A 389 40.05 -2.88 -11.94
CA THR A 389 40.19 -3.25 -13.35
C THR A 389 38.90 -3.90 -13.81
N CYS A 390 38.22 -3.30 -14.79
CA CYS A 390 36.96 -3.80 -15.34
C CYS A 390 36.81 -3.42 -16.83
N LEU A 391 35.71 -3.82 -17.49
CA LEU A 391 35.44 -3.54 -18.90
C LEU A 391 36.63 -3.89 -19.83
N GLU A 392 37.02 -5.18 -19.84
CA GLU A 392 38.11 -5.70 -20.69
C GLU A 392 39.50 -5.11 -20.37
N GLY A 393 39.80 -4.90 -19.09
CA GLY A 393 41.15 -4.54 -18.62
C GLY A 393 41.38 -3.03 -18.44
N LEU A 394 40.34 -2.21 -18.56
CA LEU A 394 40.41 -0.78 -18.27
C LEU A 394 40.57 -0.54 -16.76
N LYS A 395 41.45 0.40 -16.41
CA LYS A 395 41.69 0.82 -15.02
C LYS A 395 40.79 1.97 -14.64
N PHE A 396 40.13 1.81 -13.50
CA PHE A 396 39.26 2.79 -12.89
C PHE A 396 39.65 2.99 -11.43
N LYS A 397 39.47 4.22 -10.97
CA LYS A 397 39.57 4.61 -9.57
C LYS A 397 38.17 4.88 -9.04
N PHE A 398 37.71 4.05 -8.12
CA PHE A 398 36.45 4.27 -7.42
C PHE A 398 36.71 5.05 -6.13
N LYS A 399 36.10 6.22 -6.03
CA LYS A 399 36.19 7.10 -4.86
C LYS A 399 34.93 6.97 -4.02
N PRO A 400 34.98 6.34 -2.84
CA PRO A 400 33.80 6.20 -2.01
C PRO A 400 33.38 7.56 -1.44
N ALA A 401 32.07 7.80 -1.35
CA ALA A 401 31.51 9.02 -0.79
C ALA A 401 31.88 9.20 0.69
N GLN A 402 32.09 8.09 1.40
CA GLN A 402 32.60 8.05 2.77
C GLN A 402 33.85 7.18 2.79
N LYS A 403 34.92 7.60 3.49
CA LYS A 403 36.13 6.79 3.60
C LYS A 403 35.84 5.52 4.39
N ILE A 404 36.19 4.36 3.83
CA ILE A 404 35.94 3.06 4.43
C ILE A 404 37.25 2.27 4.50
N ASP A 405 37.50 1.65 5.66
CA ASP A 405 38.50 0.60 5.80
C ASP A 405 37.86 -0.73 5.38
N TYR A 406 38.15 -1.15 4.15
CA TYR A 406 37.53 -2.34 3.56
C TYR A 406 37.84 -3.62 4.34
N LYS A 407 39.06 -3.77 4.89
CA LYS A 407 39.42 -4.99 5.64
C LYS A 407 38.63 -5.08 6.93
N LYS A 408 38.50 -3.95 7.64
CA LYS A 408 37.68 -3.88 8.84
C LYS A 408 36.21 -4.11 8.54
N TRP A 409 35.69 -3.50 7.47
CA TRP A 409 34.31 -3.71 7.01
C TRP A 409 34.03 -5.18 6.69
N LEU A 410 34.92 -5.83 5.91
CA LEU A 410 34.76 -7.23 5.50
C LEU A 410 34.70 -8.15 6.72
N LEU A 411 35.64 -8.01 7.67
CA LEU A 411 35.66 -8.79 8.91
C LEU A 411 34.37 -8.63 9.73
N GLN A 412 33.85 -7.40 9.83
CA GLN A 412 32.59 -7.14 10.56
C GLN A 412 31.40 -7.78 9.86
N THR A 413 31.26 -7.58 8.56
CA THR A 413 30.15 -8.11 7.76
C THR A 413 30.16 -9.63 7.70
N GLU A 414 31.33 -10.27 7.55
CA GLU A 414 31.44 -11.73 7.58
C GLU A 414 31.11 -12.31 8.95
N ALA A 415 31.52 -11.66 10.04
CA ALA A 415 31.15 -12.08 11.39
C ALA A 415 29.63 -12.00 11.62
N GLU A 416 28.98 -10.93 11.13
CA GLU A 416 27.52 -10.78 11.18
C GLU A 416 26.80 -11.85 10.37
N ILE A 417 27.24 -12.12 9.14
CA ILE A 417 26.67 -13.17 8.28
C ILE A 417 26.88 -14.54 8.91
N LYS A 418 28.07 -14.82 9.47
CA LYS A 418 28.35 -16.08 10.15
C LYS A 418 27.45 -16.26 11.35
N LYS A 419 27.28 -15.23 12.18
CA LYS A 419 26.35 -15.26 13.32
C LYS A 419 24.91 -15.51 12.86
N GLN A 420 24.44 -14.83 11.82
CA GLN A 420 23.10 -15.07 11.25
C GLN A 420 22.94 -16.51 10.77
N ARG A 421 23.95 -17.07 10.09
CA ARG A 421 23.94 -18.47 9.64
C ARG A 421 23.99 -19.47 10.78
N GLU A 422 24.77 -19.20 11.83
CA GLU A 422 24.83 -20.05 13.03
C GLU A 422 23.48 -20.04 13.76
N GLU A 423 22.88 -18.86 13.95
CA GLU A 423 21.55 -18.73 14.53
C GLU A 423 20.47 -19.42 13.66
N GLU A 424 20.55 -19.32 12.33
CA GLU A 424 19.65 -20.04 11.42
C GLU A 424 19.88 -21.57 11.52
N ALA A 425 21.13 -22.01 11.54
CA ALA A 425 21.49 -23.43 11.66
C ALA A 425 21.00 -24.02 12.98
N GLU A 426 21.14 -23.31 14.10
CA GLU A 426 20.62 -23.76 15.39
C GLU A 426 19.10 -23.90 15.41
N ARG A 427 18.38 -22.97 14.78
CA ARG A 427 16.91 -23.04 14.64
C ARG A 427 16.45 -24.16 13.72
N THR A 428 17.22 -24.43 12.68
CA THR A 428 16.91 -25.43 11.64
C THR A 428 17.53 -26.80 11.90
N LYS A 429 18.26 -27.01 13.00
CA LYS A 429 18.88 -28.30 13.41
C LYS A 429 17.94 -29.52 13.33
N ASN A 430 16.63 -29.32 13.41
CA ASN A 430 15.61 -30.38 13.33
C ASN A 430 14.77 -30.39 12.02
N ALA A 431 15.07 -29.54 11.04
CA ALA A 431 14.31 -29.42 9.79
C ALA A 431 15.22 -29.07 8.60
N GLU A 432 15.47 -30.04 7.73
CA GLU A 432 16.06 -29.78 6.40
C GLU A 432 15.16 -28.81 5.61
N LYS A 433 15.59 -27.56 5.46
CA LYS A 433 14.86 -26.54 4.69
C LYS A 433 14.98 -26.80 3.19
N GLU A 434 13.83 -26.91 2.52
CA GLU A 434 13.77 -27.21 1.08
C GLU A 434 14.18 -26.01 0.23
N ASN A 435 13.69 -24.81 0.56
CA ASN A 435 14.08 -23.55 -0.06
C ASN A 435 15.38 -23.01 0.55
N LYS A 436 16.52 -23.49 0.07
CA LYS A 436 17.85 -23.02 0.50
C LYS A 436 18.07 -21.56 0.10
N ILE A 437 18.71 -20.81 0.99
CA ILE A 437 19.25 -19.48 0.68
C ILE A 437 20.45 -19.69 -0.24
N LEU A 438 20.26 -19.48 -1.53
CA LEU A 438 21.33 -19.48 -2.51
C LEU A 438 21.84 -18.05 -2.69
N PRO A 439 23.15 -17.86 -2.98
CA PRO A 439 23.64 -16.56 -3.43
C PRO A 439 22.78 -16.06 -4.60
N PHE A 440 22.48 -14.77 -4.59
CA PHE A 440 21.71 -14.19 -5.67
C PHE A 440 22.48 -14.32 -6.98
N LYS A 441 21.82 -14.85 -8.01
CA LYS A 441 22.38 -14.94 -9.36
C LYS A 441 22.04 -13.65 -10.09
N TYR A 442 22.96 -12.71 -10.07
CA TYR A 442 22.86 -11.48 -10.86
C TYR A 442 23.13 -11.79 -12.34
N HIS A 443 22.43 -11.10 -13.24
CA HIS A 443 22.59 -11.26 -14.67
C HIS A 443 23.44 -10.14 -15.25
N ILE A 444 24.54 -10.49 -15.90
CA ILE A 444 25.31 -9.57 -16.74
C ILE A 444 24.88 -9.81 -18.18
N SER A 445 24.25 -8.81 -18.79
CA SER A 445 23.88 -8.89 -20.20
C SER A 445 25.13 -8.91 -21.07
N LYS A 446 25.30 -9.98 -21.85
CA LYS A 446 26.40 -10.15 -22.82
C LYS A 446 25.83 -10.14 -24.24
N ALA A 447 26.63 -9.71 -25.21
CA ALA A 447 26.20 -9.57 -26.61
C ALA A 447 26.08 -10.90 -27.35
N GLU A 448 26.82 -11.92 -26.90
CA GLU A 448 26.71 -13.31 -27.32
C GLU A 448 26.24 -14.13 -26.12
N GLU A 449 25.12 -14.86 -26.26
CA GLU A 449 24.68 -15.84 -25.25
C GLU A 449 25.66 -17.00 -25.27
N ALA A 450 26.72 -16.92 -24.46
CA ALA A 450 27.46 -18.11 -24.09
C ALA A 450 26.53 -19.01 -23.26
N GLU A 451 26.61 -20.34 -23.50
CA GLU A 451 26.00 -21.35 -22.63
C GLU A 451 26.24 -20.98 -21.16
N LEU A 452 25.25 -21.23 -20.30
CA LEU A 452 25.34 -21.05 -18.84
C LEU A 452 26.73 -21.46 -18.35
N ASP A 453 27.61 -20.50 -18.05
CA ASP A 453 28.90 -20.73 -17.43
C ASP A 453 28.65 -21.34 -16.05
N LEU A 454 28.53 -22.67 -16.00
CA LEU A 454 28.36 -23.48 -14.80
C LEU A 454 29.65 -23.52 -13.96
N ASN A 455 30.73 -22.93 -14.47
CA ASN A 455 32.02 -22.78 -13.80
C ASN A 455 32.29 -21.31 -13.48
N SER A 456 31.54 -20.74 -12.53
CA SER A 456 31.99 -19.51 -11.88
C SER A 456 33.18 -19.84 -10.97
N SER A 457 34.30 -19.15 -11.15
CA SER A 457 35.41 -19.20 -10.19
C SER A 457 34.91 -18.77 -8.81
N VAL A 458 35.40 -19.41 -7.75
CA VAL A 458 35.08 -18.99 -6.38
C VAL A 458 35.51 -17.53 -6.22
N PRO A 459 34.59 -16.62 -5.83
CA PRO A 459 34.91 -15.21 -5.68
C PRO A 459 36.04 -15.01 -4.67
N SER A 460 36.93 -14.05 -4.96
CA SER A 460 38.04 -13.61 -4.13
C SER A 460 37.70 -12.34 -3.35
N GLU A 461 38.46 -12.04 -2.30
CA GLU A 461 38.41 -10.75 -1.57
C GLU A 461 38.73 -9.53 -2.46
N LYS A 462 39.37 -9.77 -3.61
CA LYS A 462 39.70 -8.73 -4.59
C LYS A 462 38.65 -8.58 -5.68
N ASP A 463 37.60 -9.40 -5.64
CA ASP A 463 36.53 -9.38 -6.63
C ASP A 463 35.39 -8.49 -6.12
N PHE A 464 35.04 -7.51 -6.95
CA PHE A 464 34.00 -6.53 -6.71
C PHE A 464 33.00 -6.52 -7.85
N ILE A 465 31.79 -6.05 -7.55
CA ILE A 465 30.75 -5.81 -8.54
C ILE A 465 30.38 -4.34 -8.46
N ILE A 466 30.51 -3.63 -9.58
CA ILE A 466 30.10 -2.24 -9.72
C ILE A 466 28.67 -2.23 -10.25
N GLY A 467 27.75 -1.65 -9.47
CA GLY A 467 26.37 -1.39 -9.87
C GLY A 467 26.23 0.02 -10.42
N VAL A 468 25.83 0.14 -11.69
CA VAL A 468 25.61 1.41 -12.38
C VAL A 468 24.16 1.48 -12.85
N ARG A 469 23.39 2.39 -12.27
CA ARG A 469 22.02 2.65 -12.72
C ARG A 469 22.00 3.25 -14.13
N PRO A 470 21.01 2.92 -14.98
CA PRO A 470 20.96 3.39 -16.36
C PRO A 470 21.02 4.92 -16.52
N GLU A 471 20.49 5.68 -15.58
CA GLU A 471 20.53 7.16 -15.57
C GLU A 471 21.93 7.75 -15.36
N PHE A 472 22.90 6.96 -14.88
CA PHE A 472 24.30 7.38 -14.72
C PHE A 472 25.14 7.15 -15.97
N ILE A 473 24.57 6.54 -17.02
CA ILE A 473 25.26 6.36 -18.31
C ILE A 473 24.87 7.52 -19.24
N LYS A 474 25.80 8.45 -19.45
CA LYS A 474 25.57 9.64 -20.29
C LYS A 474 26.28 9.54 -21.62
N ILE A 475 25.51 9.53 -22.70
CA ILE A 475 26.01 9.48 -24.08
C ILE A 475 26.28 10.90 -24.58
N HIS A 476 27.52 11.19 -24.98
CA HIS A 476 27.92 12.50 -25.51
C HIS A 476 29.26 12.43 -26.27
N GLU A 477 29.52 13.39 -27.15
CA GLU A 477 30.67 13.35 -28.09
C GLU A 477 32.05 13.39 -27.41
N ASN A 478 32.13 13.92 -26.19
CA ASN A 478 33.36 14.04 -25.41
C ASN A 478 33.57 12.91 -24.39
N GLY A 479 32.76 11.85 -24.43
CA GLY A 479 32.85 10.74 -23.47
C GLY A 479 34.20 10.01 -23.51
N LYS A 480 34.66 9.52 -22.35
CA LYS A 480 35.95 8.82 -22.17
C LYS A 480 35.86 7.33 -22.50
N LEU A 481 34.66 6.77 -22.55
CA LEU A 481 34.39 5.39 -22.95
C LEU A 481 33.79 5.35 -24.34
N THR A 482 34.07 4.28 -25.08
CA THR A 482 33.58 4.05 -26.43
C THR A 482 32.78 2.76 -26.48
N GLY A 483 31.64 2.78 -27.16
CA GLY A 483 30.81 1.60 -27.39
C GLY A 483 30.06 1.69 -28.71
N SER A 484 29.29 0.66 -29.03
CA SER A 484 28.39 0.67 -30.19
C SER A 484 26.95 0.42 -29.76
N ILE A 485 26.00 1.10 -30.39
CA ILE A 485 24.57 0.91 -30.11
C ILE A 485 24.15 -0.51 -30.51
N TYR A 486 23.69 -1.31 -29.55
CA TYR A 486 23.11 -2.63 -29.79
C TYR A 486 21.61 -2.52 -30.08
N SER A 487 20.88 -1.75 -29.28
CA SER A 487 19.47 -1.46 -29.51
C SER A 487 19.08 -0.10 -28.92
N SER A 488 18.02 0.50 -29.47
CA SER A 488 17.47 1.78 -29.04
C SER A 488 15.94 1.67 -29.01
N MET A 489 15.34 1.98 -27.86
CA MET A 489 13.90 1.88 -27.62
C MET A 489 13.37 3.24 -27.15
N PRO A 490 12.87 4.09 -28.08
CA PRO A 490 12.24 5.35 -27.72
C PRO A 490 10.88 5.09 -27.08
N THR A 491 10.69 5.54 -25.84
CA THR A 491 9.44 5.38 -25.06
C THR A 491 8.69 6.71 -24.89
N GLY A 492 9.11 7.76 -25.60
CA GLY A 492 8.47 9.07 -25.64
C GLY A 492 9.35 10.15 -25.04
N MET A 493 9.31 10.31 -23.71
CA MET A 493 10.11 11.32 -23.01
C MET A 493 11.58 10.91 -22.82
N GLU A 494 11.86 9.63 -22.95
CA GLU A 494 13.17 9.02 -22.79
C GLU A 494 13.40 7.98 -23.88
N THR A 495 14.68 7.68 -24.10
CA THR A 495 15.11 6.61 -24.98
C THR A 495 15.99 5.67 -24.18
N THR A 496 15.56 4.42 -24.03
CA THR A 496 16.39 3.39 -23.44
C THR A 496 17.33 2.85 -24.51
N VAL A 497 18.64 2.89 -24.24
CA VAL A 497 19.69 2.52 -25.18
C VAL A 497 20.50 1.39 -24.60
N LYS A 498 20.67 0.28 -25.33
CA LYS A 498 21.65 -0.75 -25.00
C LYS A 498 22.95 -0.49 -25.76
N ILE A 499 24.04 -0.33 -25.02
CA ILE A 499 25.38 -0.02 -25.51
C ILE A 499 26.24 -1.28 -25.38
N LYS A 500 26.79 -1.76 -26.49
CA LYS A 500 27.78 -2.84 -26.51
C LYS A 500 29.17 -2.27 -26.26
N VAL A 501 29.84 -2.81 -25.24
CA VAL A 501 31.22 -2.51 -24.85
C VAL A 501 31.96 -3.83 -24.78
N GLY A 502 32.70 -4.16 -25.84
CA GLY A 502 33.31 -5.48 -25.95
C GLY A 502 32.25 -6.58 -26.00
N ASN A 503 32.31 -7.54 -25.07
CA ASN A 503 31.27 -8.56 -24.90
C ASN A 503 30.10 -8.14 -23.96
N LEU A 504 30.20 -7.01 -23.27
CA LEU A 504 29.19 -6.56 -22.30
C LEU A 504 28.13 -5.66 -22.95
N LEU A 505 26.90 -5.74 -22.46
CA LEU A 505 25.80 -4.84 -22.80
C LEU A 505 25.42 -3.99 -21.59
N LEU A 506 25.56 -2.68 -21.71
CA LEU A 506 25.14 -1.70 -20.71
C LEU A 506 23.86 -1.01 -21.18
N THR A 507 22.89 -0.88 -20.29
CA THR A 507 21.63 -0.16 -20.54
C THR A 507 21.76 1.25 -19.98
N GLY A 508 21.64 2.26 -20.85
CA GLY A 508 21.56 3.67 -20.47
C GLY A 508 20.19 4.27 -20.79
N VAL A 509 19.83 5.36 -20.10
CA VAL A 509 18.61 6.12 -20.36
C VAL A 509 18.99 7.54 -20.79
N VAL A 510 18.55 7.94 -21.98
CA VAL A 510 18.75 9.29 -22.51
C VAL A 510 17.43 10.03 -22.48
N PHE A 511 17.41 11.19 -21.81
CA PHE A 511 16.26 12.10 -21.86
C PHE A 511 16.18 12.75 -23.24
N LEU A 512 14.96 12.90 -23.77
CA LEU A 512 14.62 13.30 -25.14
C LEU A 512 14.47 12.12 -26.12
N ASN A 513 13.60 12.31 -27.12
CA ASN A 513 13.30 11.33 -28.15
C ASN A 513 14.38 11.35 -29.26
N ILE A 514 15.60 10.97 -28.88
CA ILE A 514 16.74 10.86 -29.78
C ILE A 514 16.78 9.44 -30.33
N THR A 515 16.85 9.29 -31.65
CA THR A 515 16.97 7.98 -32.30
C THR A 515 18.43 7.69 -32.61
N TYR A 516 18.93 6.58 -32.06
CA TYR A 516 20.27 6.07 -32.36
C TYR A 516 20.19 4.97 -33.42
N ARG A 517 21.17 4.91 -34.32
CA ARG A 517 21.25 3.83 -35.31
C ARG A 517 21.94 2.61 -34.69
N ILE A 518 21.40 1.42 -34.93
CA ILE A 518 22.04 0.17 -34.50
C ILE A 518 23.41 0.05 -35.19
N GLY A 519 24.44 -0.29 -34.42
CA GLY A 519 25.84 -0.36 -34.84
C GLY A 519 26.58 0.98 -34.85
N GLU A 520 25.90 2.09 -34.57
CA GLU A 520 26.54 3.41 -34.46
C GLU A 520 27.56 3.43 -33.34
N LYS A 521 28.77 3.92 -33.62
CA LYS A 521 29.81 4.12 -32.61
C LYS A 521 29.51 5.37 -31.82
N ILE A 522 29.41 5.22 -30.51
CA ILE A 522 29.13 6.32 -29.59
C ILE A 522 30.23 6.42 -28.53
N LYS A 523 30.31 7.60 -27.95
CA LYS A 523 31.07 7.86 -26.73
C LYS A 523 30.12 8.10 -25.58
N PHE A 524 30.49 7.64 -24.41
CA PHE A 524 29.71 7.80 -23.20
C PHE A 524 30.62 7.89 -21.98
N ASP A 525 30.06 8.35 -20.87
CA ASP A 525 30.69 8.30 -19.55
C ASP A 525 29.73 7.68 -18.52
N ILE A 526 30.33 7.12 -17.48
CA ILE A 526 29.62 6.72 -16.27
C ILE A 526 29.79 7.87 -15.28
N GLU A 527 28.76 8.70 -15.15
CA GLU A 527 28.77 9.88 -14.29
C GLU A 527 27.75 9.75 -13.17
N GLY A 528 28.19 9.97 -11.94
CA GLY A 528 27.32 9.96 -10.77
C GLY A 528 28.14 9.85 -9.48
N ASP A 529 27.55 10.30 -8.38
CA ASP A 529 28.07 10.21 -7.02
C ASP A 529 27.51 9.02 -6.23
N ARG A 530 26.58 8.27 -6.84
CA ARG A 530 25.85 7.16 -6.24
C ARG A 530 26.07 5.85 -7.00
N ILE A 531 27.25 5.68 -7.59
CA ILE A 531 27.67 4.40 -8.17
C ILE A 531 27.92 3.44 -7.01
N MET A 532 27.42 2.22 -7.13
CA MET A 532 27.40 1.24 -6.04
C MET A 532 28.58 0.28 -6.21
N LEU A 533 29.33 0.04 -5.13
CA LEU A 533 30.36 -0.98 -5.07
C LEU A 533 29.91 -2.09 -4.14
N PHE A 534 29.83 -3.32 -4.65
CA PHE A 534 29.48 -4.52 -3.90
C PHE A 534 30.68 -5.46 -3.81
N SER A 535 30.74 -6.26 -2.74
CA SER A 535 31.71 -7.35 -2.64
C SER A 535 31.16 -8.61 -3.31
N SER A 536 31.94 -9.27 -4.16
CA SER A 536 31.53 -10.51 -4.82
C SER A 536 31.43 -11.70 -3.85
N LEU A 537 32.15 -11.66 -2.72
CA LEU A 537 32.14 -12.70 -1.69
C LEU A 537 30.79 -12.82 -0.97
N ASN A 538 30.27 -11.69 -0.50
CA ASN A 538 29.08 -11.64 0.36
C ASN A 538 27.88 -10.92 -0.27
N GLN A 539 28.05 -10.35 -1.47
CA GLN A 539 27.04 -9.63 -2.25
C GLN A 539 26.42 -8.43 -1.52
N ARG A 540 27.10 -7.91 -0.49
CA ARG A 540 26.68 -6.71 0.27
C ARG A 540 27.27 -5.44 -0.33
N LEU A 541 26.54 -4.34 -0.17
CA LEU A 541 27.00 -3.01 -0.55
C LEU A 541 28.18 -2.59 0.35
N VAL A 542 29.33 -2.33 -0.27
CA VAL A 542 30.53 -1.82 0.39
C VAL A 542 30.41 -0.30 0.56
N SER A 543 30.14 0.41 -0.54
CA SER A 543 30.06 1.87 -0.55
C SER A 543 29.31 2.40 -1.76
N LEU A 544 28.80 3.62 -1.62
CA LEU A 544 28.44 4.50 -2.74
C LEU A 544 29.63 5.39 -3.09
N GLY A 545 29.71 5.88 -4.32
CA GLY A 545 30.78 6.77 -4.73
C GLY A 545 30.78 7.13 -6.22
N CYS A 546 31.92 7.64 -6.67
CA CYS A 546 32.17 8.01 -8.06
C CYS A 546 33.16 7.03 -8.71
N LEU A 547 32.99 6.77 -10.01
CA LEU A 547 33.91 5.96 -10.80
C LEU A 547 34.66 6.86 -11.79
N GLU A 548 35.98 6.97 -11.63
CA GLU A 548 36.82 7.77 -12.51
C GLU A 548 37.74 6.86 -13.33
N LYS A 549 37.73 7.01 -14.66
CA LYS A 549 38.71 6.33 -15.51
C LYS A 549 40.10 6.91 -15.27
N GLU A 550 41.09 6.06 -15.03
CA GLU A 550 42.48 6.51 -15.02
C GLU A 550 42.92 6.83 -16.45
N ASN A 551 43.27 8.10 -16.70
CA ASN A 551 43.93 8.47 -17.95
C ASN A 551 45.33 7.87 -17.90
N MET A 552 45.62 6.87 -18.75
CA MET A 552 47.00 6.52 -19.05
C MET A 552 47.65 7.78 -19.61
N LYS A 553 48.52 8.43 -18.83
CA LYS A 553 49.48 9.36 -19.40
C LYS A 553 50.27 8.54 -20.42
N ASN A 554 50.13 8.87 -21.69
CA ASN A 554 51.05 8.40 -22.73
C ASN A 554 52.45 8.73 -22.23
N SER A 555 53.19 7.70 -21.84
CA SER A 555 54.62 7.73 -21.57
C SER A 555 55.39 8.00 -22.85
#